data_AF-A0ABD0PX06-F1
#
_entry.id   AF-A0ABD0PX06-F1
#
_cell.length_a   1.000
_cell.length_b   1.000
_cell.length_c   1.000
_cell.angle_alpha   90.00
_cell.angle_beta   90.00
_cell.angle_gamma   90.00
#
_symmetry.space_group_name_H-M   'P 1'
#
loop_
_entity.id
_entity.type
_entity.pdbx_description
1 polymer ?
#
loop_
_entity_poly.entity_id
_entity_poly.type
_entity_poly.pdbx_seq_one_letter_code
_entity_poly.pdbx_strand_id
1 'polypeptide(L)' 'MAVPALTGWKRVDYERIKAVGPDRAAAEWLLRCGAKVRFRGFDRWQHDYNGLPTGPLGRYRIEAIDAT' A
#
# COMPACT_ATOMS: atom_id res chain seq x y z
N MET A 1 4.51 31.06 -0.68
CA MET A 1 5.00 29.67 -0.76
C MET A 1 3.80 28.77 -0.94
N ALA A 2 3.56 28.26 -2.14
CA ALA A 2 2.50 27.29 -2.39
C ALA A 2 2.94 25.96 -1.78
N VAL A 3 2.15 25.42 -0.84
CA VAL A 3 2.26 24.00 -0.47
C VAL A 3 2.05 23.23 -1.77
N PRO A 4 3.03 22.45 -2.27
CA PRO A 4 2.83 21.75 -3.53
C PRO A 4 1.63 20.84 -3.32
N ALA A 5 0.56 21.09 -4.09
CA ALA A 5 -0.59 20.21 -4.16
C ALA A 5 -0.02 18.82 -4.34
N LEU A 6 -0.25 17.95 -3.36
CA LEU A 6 0.21 16.57 -3.39
C LEU A 6 -0.19 16.02 -4.75
N THR A 7 0.82 15.80 -5.59
CA THR A 7 0.74 15.28 -6.94
C THR A 7 -0.37 14.23 -7.01
N GLY A 8 -1.27 14.25 -8.00
CA GLY A 8 -2.56 13.54 -7.96
C GLY A 8 -2.53 12.06 -7.54
N TRP A 9 -1.39 11.39 -7.66
CA TRP A 9 -1.12 10.03 -7.17
C TRP A 9 -1.00 9.87 -5.65
N LYS A 10 -0.83 10.95 -4.87
CA LYS A 10 -0.79 10.94 -3.40
C LYS A 10 -2.17 11.00 -2.77
N ARG A 11 -3.22 11.15 -3.57
CA ARG A 11 -4.60 11.15 -3.08
C ARG A 11 -5.05 9.73 -2.79
N VAL A 12 -5.74 9.55 -1.65
CA VAL A 12 -6.37 8.28 -1.30
C VAL A 12 -7.48 7.97 -2.31
N ASP A 13 -7.43 6.77 -2.90
CA ASP A 13 -8.44 6.27 -3.81
C ASP A 13 -9.45 5.39 -3.05
N TYR A 14 -10.61 5.96 -2.73
CA TYR A 14 -11.66 5.28 -1.97
C TYR A 14 -12.33 4.15 -2.75
N GLU A 15 -12.41 4.26 -4.09
CA GLU A 15 -12.94 3.18 -4.93
C GLU A 15 -11.97 2.00 -4.92
N ARG A 16 -10.66 2.27 -4.92
CA ARG A 16 -9.64 1.24 -4.73
C ARG A 16 -9.75 0.58 -3.36
N ILE A 17 -9.91 1.35 -2.28
CA ILE A 17 -10.10 0.80 -0.93
C ILE A 17 -11.33 -0.12 -0.88
N LYS A 18 -12.45 0.24 -1.50
CA LYS A 18 -13.63 -0.64 -1.57
C LYS A 18 -13.35 -1.92 -2.35
N ALA A 19 -12.58 -1.85 -3.43
CA ALA A 19 -12.30 -2.99 -4.31
C ALA A 19 -11.26 -3.98 -3.74
N VAL A 20 -10.23 -3.50 -3.05
CA VAL A 20 -9.11 -4.34 -2.57
C VAL A 20 -8.90 -4.34 -1.06
N GLY A 21 -9.58 -3.45 -0.34
CA GLY A 21 -9.47 -3.29 1.10
C GLY A 21 -8.42 -2.26 1.50
N PRO A 22 -8.49 -1.76 2.75
CA PRO A 22 -7.65 -0.67 3.23
C PRO A 22 -6.16 -1.03 3.27
N ASP A 23 -5.80 -2.19 3.83
CA ASP A 23 -4.41 -2.65 3.92
C ASP A 23 -3.76 -2.86 2.55
N ARG A 24 -4.51 -3.40 1.57
CA ARG A 24 -3.98 -3.62 0.23
C ARG A 24 -3.78 -2.30 -0.52
N ALA A 25 -4.73 -1.36 -0.39
CA ALA A 25 -4.61 -0.02 -0.97
C ALA A 25 -3.46 0.78 -0.32
N ALA A 26 -3.27 0.65 1.00
CA ALA A 26 -2.15 1.25 1.71
C ALA A 26 -0.81 0.68 1.24
N ALA A 27 -0.71 -0.64 1.06
CA ALA A 27 0.49 -1.28 0.51
C ALA A 27 0.82 -0.75 -0.90
N GLU A 28 -0.17 -0.62 -1.79
CA GLU A 28 0.02 -0.04 -3.12
C GLU A 28 0.60 1.37 -3.07
N TRP A 29 0.04 2.20 -2.20
CA TRP A 29 0.48 3.58 -2.02
C TRP A 29 1.90 3.65 -1.45
N LEU A 30 2.21 2.84 -0.44
CA LEU A 30 3.53 2.77 0.19
C LEU A 30 4.60 2.32 -0.81
N LEU A 31 4.34 1.26 -1.59
CA LEU A 31 5.28 0.78 -2.60
C LEU A 31 5.53 1.81 -3.71
N ARG A 32 4.50 2.56 -4.13
CA ARG A 32 4.67 3.68 -5.08
C ARG A 32 5.49 4.83 -4.52
N CYS A 33 5.50 5.00 -3.19
CA CYS A 33 6.35 5.98 -2.52
C CYS A 33 7.79 5.49 -2.32
N GLY A 34 8.12 4.24 -2.72
CA GLY A 34 9.43 3.64 -2.52
C GLY A 34 9.60 2.89 -1.20
N ALA A 35 8.54 2.78 -0.39
CA ALA A 35 8.56 2.02 0.85
C ALA A 35 8.33 0.53 0.59
N LYS A 36 8.68 -0.29 1.58
CA LYS A 36 8.41 -1.73 1.62
C LYS A 36 7.40 -2.01 2.73
N VAL A 37 6.58 -3.05 2.54
CA VAL A 37 5.60 -3.46 3.55
C VAL A 37 5.75 -4.95 3.84
N ARG A 38 5.46 -5.35 5.08
CA ARG A 38 5.33 -6.75 5.46
C ARG A 38 3.91 -7.01 5.91
N PHE A 39 3.32 -8.10 5.44
CA PHE A 39 1.98 -8.53 5.85
C PHE A 39 2.06 -9.55 6.97
N ARG A 40 1.08 -9.55 7.87
CA ARG A 40 0.99 -10.51 8.97
C ARG A 40 0.98 -11.94 8.45
N GLY A 41 1.92 -12.76 8.96
CA GLY A 41 2.09 -14.15 8.53
C GLY A 41 2.94 -14.33 7.27
N PHE A 42 3.48 -13.24 6.72
CA PHE A 42 4.48 -13.27 5.64
C PHE A 42 5.85 -12.91 6.22
N ASP A 43 6.81 -13.81 6.07
CA ASP A 43 8.18 -13.54 6.54
C ASP A 43 8.91 -12.51 5.66
N ARG A 44 8.46 -12.35 4.41
CA ARG A 44 9.12 -11.53 3.38
C ARG A 44 8.55 -10.11 3.28
N TRP A 45 9.44 -9.17 2.96
CA TRP A 45 9.10 -7.79 2.62
C TRP A 45 8.64 -7.66 1.17
N GLN A 46 7.46 -7.07 0.99
CA GLN A 46 6.92 -6.73 -0.31
C GLN A 46 7.44 -5.36 -0.72
N HIS A 47 8.16 -5.35 -1.84
CA HIS A 47 8.76 -4.18 -2.47
C HIS A 47 8.37 -4.08 -3.95
N ASP A 48 7.86 -5.17 -4.54
CA ASP A 48 7.32 -5.19 -5.90
C ASP A 48 5.81 -4.97 -5.88
N TYR A 49 5.37 -3.92 -6.56
CA TYR A 49 3.97 -3.55 -6.71
C TYR A 49 3.17 -4.62 -7.46
N ASN A 50 3.77 -5.23 -8.50
CA ASN A 50 3.09 -6.19 -9.36
C ASN A 50 2.94 -7.56 -8.66
N GLY A 51 3.89 -7.91 -7.80
CA GLY A 51 3.85 -9.12 -6.97
C GLY A 51 3.02 -8.99 -5.68
N LEU A 52 2.33 -7.87 -5.45
CA LEU A 52 1.50 -7.73 -4.26
C LEU A 52 0.32 -8.72 -4.32
N PRO A 53 0.13 -9.55 -3.28
CA PRO A 53 -0.81 -10.65 -3.32
C PRO A 53 -2.24 -10.12 -3.51
N THR A 54 -3.00 -10.76 -4.39
CA THR A 54 -4.43 -10.53 -4.57
C THR A 54 -5.19 -11.60 -3.78
N GLY A 55 -6.32 -11.25 -3.19
CA GLY A 55 -7.04 -12.15 -2.31
C GLY A 55 -8.29 -11.50 -1.73
N PRO A 56 -9.10 -12.26 -0.98
CA PRO A 56 -10.32 -11.74 -0.39
C PRO A 56 -10.03 -10.54 0.53
N LEU A 57 -10.97 -9.60 0.57
CA LEU A 57 -10.90 -8.39 1.38
C LEU A 57 -10.58 -8.73 2.83
N GLY A 58 -9.62 -8.03 3.42
CA GLY A 58 -9.21 -8.22 4.82
C GLY A 58 -8.30 -9.43 5.08
N ARG A 59 -7.93 -10.21 4.05
CA ARG A 59 -6.96 -11.32 4.21
C ARG A 59 -5.55 -10.84 4.57
N TYR A 60 -5.18 -9.66 4.08
CA TYR A 60 -3.85 -9.10 4.27
C TYR A 60 -3.94 -7.94 5.28
N ARG A 61 -3.14 -8.03 6.33
CA ARG A 61 -2.95 -6.95 7.31
C ARG A 61 -1.50 -6.53 7.28
N ILE A 62 -1.21 -5.25 7.09
CA ILE A 62 0.17 -4.75 7.20
C ILE A 62 0.62 -4.86 8.65
N GLU A 63 1.77 -5.47 8.88
CA GLU A 63 2.37 -5.61 10.22
C GLU A 63 3.62 -4.75 10.42
N ALA A 64 4.34 -4.43 9.33
CA ALA A 64 5.52 -3.57 9.38
C ALA A 64 5.66 -2.77 8.08
N ILE A 65 6.26 -1.58 8.19
CA ILE A 65 6.55 -0.67 7.08
C ILE A 65 8.01 -0.26 7.21
N ASP A 66 8.74 -0.30 6.10
CA ASP A 66 10.11 0.19 5.99
C ASP A 66 10.13 1.28 4.92
N ALA A 67 10.48 2.50 5.32
CA ALA A 67 10.49 3.70 4.47
C ALA A 67 11.87 4.38 4.50
N THR A 68 12.94 3.58 4.57
CA THR A 68 14.33 4.06 4.53
C THR A 68 14.75 4.62 3.18
#